data_AF-A0A2V5V4T1-F1
#
_entry.id   AF-A0A2V5V4T1-F1
#
_cell.length_a   1.000
_cell.length_b   1.000
_cell.length_c   1.000
_cell.angle_alpha   90.00
_cell.angle_beta   90.00
_cell.angle_gamma   90.00
#
_symmetry.space_group_name_H-M   'P 1'
#
loop_
_entity.id
_entity.type
_entity.pdbx_description
1 polymer ?
#
loop_
_entity_poly.entity_id
_entity_poly.type
_entity_poly.pdbx_seq_one_letter_code
_entity_poly.pdbx_strand_id
1 'polypeptide(L)'
;MANPSPAKISVECPHCGFKQTEYTAAKSSMCRQCGRYFSPFAPETGLKLRVKEEAAAPQDSSIRQKFEDFWKRQRSCVVECFECGRKQQVSGAAMSTICPGCSAHIDLRDYKITSGFSRTIRTRGDVHLTAKGELGSNSVVCRSALVEGKLRGNLYCDDTATINFSGRIPGRLTAKHVIVERRADVDCFRRMRVSSIEIRGKMSGEIIAQTIVTIHKKGSLEGNVTAKAITVEKGGIFSGQLVIGQAAFTQGELLPERKLAAANTAEPGISGAAPQPLPAT
;
A
#
# COMPACT_ATOMS: atom_id res chain seq x y z
N MET A 1 35.95 -40.93 -27.37
CA MET A 1 36.20 -39.61 -28.00
C MET A 1 36.73 -38.70 -26.91
N ALA A 2 38.00 -38.29 -27.00
CA ALA A 2 38.66 -37.50 -25.96
C ALA A 2 38.19 -36.05 -26.00
N ASN A 3 37.79 -35.48 -24.86
CA ASN A 3 37.47 -34.06 -24.73
C ASN A 3 38.75 -33.23 -24.95
N PRO A 4 38.75 -32.22 -25.84
CA PRO A 4 39.91 -31.35 -26.01
C PRO A 4 40.14 -30.52 -24.74
N SER A 5 41.37 -30.55 -24.21
CA SER A 5 41.78 -29.76 -23.05
C SER A 5 41.67 -28.25 -23.36
N PRO A 6 41.18 -27.42 -22.43
CA PRO A 6 40.96 -26.00 -22.68
C PRO A 6 42.30 -25.27 -22.93
N ALA A 7 42.36 -24.51 -24.03
CA ALA A 7 43.53 -23.75 -24.44
C ALA A 7 43.88 -22.68 -23.40
N LYS A 8 45.18 -22.50 -23.14
CA LYS A 8 45.72 -21.49 -22.21
C LYS A 8 46.35 -20.35 -23.02
N ILE A 9 46.13 -19.12 -22.59
CA ILE A 9 46.70 -17.89 -23.16
C ILE A 9 47.43 -17.10 -22.07
N SER A 10 48.46 -16.36 -22.45
CA SER A 10 49.12 -15.40 -21.56
C SER A 10 48.41 -14.05 -21.63
N VAL A 11 47.95 -13.54 -20.49
CA VAL A 11 47.26 -12.25 -20.38
C VAL A 11 48.02 -11.35 -19.41
N GLU A 12 48.12 -10.08 -19.76
CA GLU A 12 48.77 -9.06 -18.94
C GLU A 12 47.72 -8.30 -18.11
N CYS A 13 47.98 -8.14 -16.81
CA CYS A 13 47.06 -7.45 -15.92
C CYS A 13 47.07 -5.94 -16.19
N PRO A 14 45.93 -5.29 -16.46
CA PRO A 14 45.86 -3.85 -16.74
C PRO A 14 46.16 -2.97 -15.51
N HIS A 15 46.20 -3.55 -14.30
CA HIS A 15 46.43 -2.79 -13.07
C HIS A 15 47.89 -2.78 -12.61
N CYS A 16 48.69 -3.79 -12.98
CA CYS A 16 50.07 -3.91 -12.50
C CYS A 16 51.06 -4.42 -13.55
N GLY A 17 50.62 -4.73 -14.79
CA GLY A 17 51.47 -5.23 -15.87
C GLY A 17 51.94 -6.67 -15.69
N PHE A 18 51.45 -7.40 -14.68
CA PHE A 18 51.88 -8.78 -14.46
C PHE A 18 51.31 -9.72 -15.51
N LYS A 19 52.19 -10.51 -16.16
CA LYS A 19 51.82 -11.51 -17.16
C LYS A 19 51.49 -12.83 -16.48
N GLN A 20 50.27 -13.32 -16.69
CA GLN A 20 49.81 -14.59 -16.13
C GLN A 20 49.07 -15.43 -17.16
N THR A 21 49.18 -16.76 -17.02
CA THR A 21 48.50 -17.71 -17.91
C THR A 21 47.10 -18.00 -17.40
N GLU A 22 46.13 -17.83 -18.30
CA GLU A 22 44.71 -18.05 -18.06
C GLU A 22 44.08 -18.90 -19.17
N TYR A 23 42.93 -19.49 -18.89
CA TYR A 23 42.19 -20.27 -19.88
C TYR A 23 41.41 -19.34 -20.81
N THR A 24 41.36 -19.68 -22.10
CA THR A 24 40.64 -18.89 -23.12
C THR A 24 39.15 -18.71 -22.82
N ALA A 25 38.55 -19.62 -22.05
CA ALA A 25 37.15 -19.55 -21.64
C ALA A 25 36.90 -18.72 -20.36
N ALA A 26 37.93 -18.17 -19.73
CA ALA A 26 37.78 -17.42 -18.48
C ALA A 26 37.17 -16.03 -18.75
N LYS A 27 35.97 -15.77 -18.21
CA LYS A 27 35.29 -14.46 -18.30
C LYS A 27 35.92 -13.38 -17.41
N SER A 28 36.61 -13.77 -16.34
CA SER A 28 37.28 -12.88 -15.40
C SER A 28 38.45 -13.59 -14.72
N SER A 29 39.65 -13.05 -14.88
CA SER A 29 40.89 -13.35 -14.14
C SER A 29 40.98 -12.61 -12.81
N MET A 30 41.60 -13.20 -11.79
CA MET A 30 42.17 -12.50 -10.64
C MET A 30 43.68 -12.44 -10.82
N CYS A 31 44.27 -11.26 -10.70
CA CYS A 31 45.71 -11.09 -10.78
C CYS A 31 46.41 -11.74 -9.59
N ARG A 32 47.36 -12.64 -9.83
CA ARG A 32 48.15 -13.31 -8.78
C ARG A 32 49.10 -12.37 -8.02
N GLN A 33 49.43 -11.21 -8.59
CA GLN A 33 50.35 -10.26 -7.96
C GLN A 33 49.61 -9.14 -7.21
N CYS A 34 48.57 -8.54 -7.78
CA CYS A 34 47.85 -7.41 -7.16
C CYS A 34 46.49 -7.79 -6.56
N GLY A 35 46.03 -9.04 -6.71
CA GLY A 35 44.76 -9.54 -6.17
C GLY A 35 43.49 -8.95 -6.80
N ARG A 36 43.62 -8.02 -7.76
CA ARG A 36 42.46 -7.39 -8.41
C ARG A 36 41.91 -8.27 -9.54
N TYR A 37 40.59 -8.24 -9.68
CA TYR A 37 39.90 -8.89 -10.79
C TYR A 37 40.02 -8.04 -12.06
N PHE A 38 40.28 -8.69 -13.20
CA PHE A 38 40.28 -8.08 -14.52
C PHE A 38 39.71 -9.05 -15.57
N SER A 39 39.12 -8.51 -16.63
CA SER A 39 38.62 -9.30 -17.75
C SER A 39 39.72 -9.44 -18.81
N PRO A 40 40.20 -10.66 -19.12
CA PRO A 40 41.27 -10.86 -20.09
C PRO A 40 40.88 -10.53 -21.55
N PHE A 41 39.58 -10.47 -21.85
CA PHE A 41 39.04 -10.03 -23.14
C PHE A 41 38.10 -8.83 -22.94
N ALA A 42 38.68 -7.65 -22.75
CA ALA A 42 37.97 -6.41 -23.03
C ALA A 42 38.43 -5.92 -24.42
N PRO A 43 37.52 -5.63 -25.38
CA PRO A 43 37.94 -5.03 -26.64
C PRO A 43 38.43 -3.61 -26.37
N GLU A 44 39.63 -3.28 -26.87
CA GLU A 44 40.13 -1.93 -26.83
C GLU A 44 39.18 -0.98 -27.56
N THR A 45 38.95 0.15 -26.92
CA THR A 45 37.98 1.15 -27.29
C THR A 45 38.48 1.90 -28.51
N GLY A 46 37.84 1.71 -29.66
CA GLY A 46 38.27 2.40 -30.87
C GLY A 46 37.38 2.18 -32.08
N LEU A 47 36.10 2.56 -32.02
CA LEU A 47 35.34 2.88 -33.23
C LEU A 47 34.10 3.74 -32.91
N LYS A 48 34.18 5.02 -33.28
CA LYS A 48 33.01 5.89 -33.46
C LYS A 48 32.13 5.30 -34.56
N LEU A 49 31.01 4.69 -34.19
CA LEU A 49 29.92 4.41 -35.12
C LEU A 49 28.75 5.31 -34.76
N ARG A 50 28.56 6.33 -35.58
CA ARG A 50 27.33 7.11 -35.64
C ARG A 50 26.17 6.15 -35.86
N VAL A 51 25.30 6.02 -34.87
CA VAL A 51 23.96 5.46 -35.09
C VAL A 51 23.21 6.51 -35.89
N LYS A 52 23.02 6.20 -37.17
CA LYS A 52 22.13 6.91 -38.08
C LYS A 52 20.74 6.87 -37.46
N GLU A 53 20.29 8.05 -37.09
CA GLU A 53 18.93 8.37 -36.71
C GLU A 53 18.02 8.03 -37.89
N GLU A 54 17.20 6.99 -37.73
CA GLU A 54 16.05 6.76 -38.58
C GLU A 54 14.83 6.69 -37.67
N ALA A 55 14.01 7.73 -37.83
CA ALA A 55 12.93 8.10 -36.95
C ALA A 55 11.85 7.01 -36.90
N ALA A 56 11.66 6.44 -35.71
CA ALA A 56 10.36 5.95 -35.28
C ALA A 56 9.92 6.83 -34.11
N ALA A 57 8.81 7.54 -34.31
CA ALA A 57 8.29 8.57 -33.41
C ALA A 57 8.29 8.13 -31.92
N PRO A 58 8.97 8.86 -31.02
CA PRO A 58 8.93 8.55 -29.61
C PRO A 58 7.65 9.13 -29.00
N GLN A 59 6.81 8.25 -28.46
CA GLN A 59 5.74 8.67 -27.55
C GLN A 59 6.37 9.24 -26.27
N ASP A 60 5.96 10.46 -25.89
CA ASP A 60 6.43 11.32 -24.79
C ASP A 60 6.46 10.71 -23.35
N SER A 61 6.19 9.41 -23.20
CA SER A 61 6.07 8.75 -21.90
C SER A 61 7.41 8.56 -21.18
N SER A 62 8.50 8.34 -21.91
CA SER A 62 9.77 7.87 -21.33
C SER A 62 10.64 8.97 -20.70
N ILE A 63 10.58 10.21 -21.21
CA ILE A 63 11.39 11.32 -20.69
C ILE A 63 10.76 11.88 -19.40
N ARG A 64 9.43 11.98 -19.37
CA ARG A 64 8.67 12.40 -18.18
C ARG A 64 8.81 11.40 -17.03
N GLN A 65 8.76 10.09 -17.31
CA GLN A 65 9.00 9.06 -16.29
C GLN A 65 10.41 9.15 -15.71
N LYS A 66 11.44 9.28 -16.55
CA LYS A 66 12.83 9.46 -16.07
C LYS A 66 13.02 10.72 -15.24
N PHE A 67 12.34 11.81 -15.59
CA PHE A 67 12.35 13.03 -14.80
C PHE A 67 11.62 12.80 -13.46
N GLU A 68 10.38 12.28 -13.46
CA GLU A 68 9.66 11.95 -12.23
C GLU A 68 10.43 11.02 -11.31
N ASP A 69 11.09 9.99 -11.85
CA ASP A 69 11.93 9.06 -11.10
C ASP A 69 13.14 9.77 -10.49
N PHE A 70 13.74 10.74 -11.20
CA PHE A 70 14.82 11.58 -10.68
C PHE A 70 14.33 12.51 -9.55
N TRP A 71 13.14 13.09 -9.66
CA TRP A 71 12.55 13.91 -8.59
C TRP A 71 12.05 13.08 -7.39
N LYS A 72 11.55 11.85 -7.61
CA LYS A 72 11.24 10.89 -6.54
C LYS A 72 12.50 10.48 -5.77
N ARG A 73 13.64 10.39 -6.45
CA ARG A 73 14.95 10.02 -5.88
C ARG A 73 15.51 11.03 -4.87
N GLN A 74 15.13 12.32 -4.97
CA GLN A 74 15.53 13.36 -4.03
C GLN A 74 14.52 13.62 -2.90
N ARG A 75 13.34 12.98 -2.91
CA ARG A 75 12.32 13.19 -1.89
C ARG A 75 12.40 12.09 -0.84
N SER A 76 12.46 12.48 0.42
CA SER A 76 12.26 11.56 1.54
C SER A 76 10.76 11.31 1.75
N CYS A 77 10.35 10.06 1.90
CA CYS A 77 8.99 9.67 2.26
C CYS A 77 8.95 9.23 3.73
N VAL A 78 7.90 9.63 4.46
CA VAL A 78 7.61 9.08 5.79
C VAL A 78 6.77 7.82 5.60
N VAL A 79 7.27 6.70 6.12
CA VAL A 79 6.59 5.39 6.06
C VAL A 79 6.37 4.86 7.45
N GLU A 80 5.29 4.12 7.65
CA GLU A 80 4.92 3.54 8.94
C GLU A 80 5.16 2.03 8.92
N CYS A 81 5.63 1.48 10.05
CA CYS A 81 5.80 0.05 10.19
C CYS A 81 4.44 -0.66 10.27
N PHE A 82 4.29 -1.80 9.59
CA PHE A 82 3.07 -2.62 9.66
C PHE A 82 2.82 -3.24 11.04
N GLU A 83 3.87 -3.53 11.80
CA GLU A 83 3.77 -4.25 13.07
C GLU A 83 3.70 -3.30 14.27
N CYS A 84 4.64 -2.35 14.37
CA CYS A 84 4.75 -1.47 15.55
C CYS A 84 4.19 -0.05 15.34
N GLY A 85 3.73 0.31 14.15
CA GLY A 85 3.22 1.66 13.85
C GLY A 85 4.28 2.79 13.92
N ARG A 86 5.56 2.47 14.11
CA ARG A 86 6.63 3.48 14.14
C ARG A 86 6.77 4.12 12.76
N LYS A 87 6.74 5.46 12.72
CA LYS A 87 6.99 6.26 11.52
C LYS A 87 8.50 6.48 11.35
N GLN A 88 8.98 6.38 10.13
CA GLN A 88 10.39 6.57 9.78
C GLN A 88 10.50 7.28 8.43
N GLN A 89 11.52 8.12 8.29
CA GLN A 89 11.80 8.81 7.04
C GLN A 89 12.79 7.99 6.22
N VAL A 90 12.42 7.69 4.97
CA VAL A 90 13.19 6.84 4.07
C VAL A 90 13.37 7.60 2.75
N SER A 91 14.44 7.33 2.02
CA SER A 91 14.60 7.88 0.67
C SER A 91 13.48 7.36 -0.24
N GLY A 92 12.95 8.23 -1.11
CA GLY A 92 11.91 7.87 -2.08
C GLY A 92 12.39 6.91 -3.17
N ALA A 93 13.71 6.67 -3.26
CA ALA A 93 14.30 5.64 -4.11
C ALA A 93 14.53 4.30 -3.41
N ALA A 94 14.29 4.19 -2.10
CA ALA A 94 14.41 2.92 -1.42
C ALA A 94 13.27 1.98 -1.85
N MET A 95 13.62 0.77 -2.27
CA MET A 95 12.65 -0.27 -2.60
C MET A 95 12.19 -1.04 -1.37
N SER A 96 12.98 -1.05 -0.30
CA SER A 96 12.63 -1.64 0.98
C SER A 96 13.41 -0.97 2.10
N THR A 97 12.95 -1.20 3.32
CA THR A 97 13.55 -0.64 4.53
C THR A 97 13.27 -1.56 5.71
N ILE A 98 14.11 -1.46 6.73
CA ILE A 98 13.97 -2.23 7.98
C ILE A 98 13.51 -1.26 9.06
N CYS A 99 12.48 -1.63 9.80
CA CYS A 99 12.00 -0.82 10.91
C CYS A 99 13.05 -0.76 12.05
N PRO A 100 13.47 0.42 12.55
CA PRO A 100 14.42 0.53 13.65
C PRO A 100 13.81 0.18 15.02
N GLY A 101 12.48 0.01 15.09
CA GLY A 101 11.79 -0.36 16.33
C GLY A 101 11.67 -1.86 16.54
N CYS A 102 11.18 -2.58 15.52
CA CYS A 102 10.90 -4.01 15.61
C CYS A 102 11.66 -4.86 14.60
N SER A 103 12.58 -4.29 13.82
CA SER A 103 13.35 -4.97 12.76
C SER A 103 12.53 -5.63 11.64
N ALA A 104 11.22 -5.35 11.57
CA ALA A 104 10.37 -5.86 10.50
C ALA A 104 10.76 -5.29 9.13
N HIS A 105 10.71 -6.15 8.09
CA HIS A 105 10.93 -5.74 6.70
C HIS A 105 9.69 -5.02 6.16
N ILE A 106 9.89 -3.82 5.62
CA ILE A 106 8.85 -3.01 5.01
C ILE A 106 9.16 -2.89 3.53
N ASP A 107 8.24 -3.37 2.69
CA ASP A 107 8.31 -3.20 1.25
C ASP A 107 7.80 -1.80 0.86
N LEU A 108 8.56 -1.11 0.01
CA LEU A 108 8.24 0.24 -0.49
C LEU A 108 8.00 0.25 -2.01
N ARG A 109 7.94 -0.92 -2.64
CA ARG A 109 7.80 -1.05 -4.09
C ARG A 109 6.42 -0.63 -4.56
N ASP A 110 6.41 0.04 -5.70
CA ASP A 110 5.20 0.27 -6.48
C ASP A 110 4.86 -1.01 -7.26
N TYR A 111 3.60 -1.45 -7.21
CA TYR A 111 3.13 -2.65 -7.88
C TYR A 111 2.16 -2.30 -9.01
N LYS A 112 2.47 -2.75 -10.23
CA LYS A 112 1.56 -2.65 -11.37
C LYS A 112 1.01 -4.03 -11.72
N ILE A 113 -0.29 -4.20 -11.58
CA ILE A 113 -0.98 -5.47 -11.78
C ILE A 113 -1.66 -5.45 -13.14
N THR A 114 -1.05 -6.14 -14.11
CA THR A 114 -1.50 -6.22 -15.51
C THR A 114 -2.30 -7.48 -15.81
N SER A 115 -2.15 -8.52 -14.99
CA SER A 115 -2.77 -9.83 -15.14
C SER A 115 -3.36 -10.30 -13.79
N GLY A 116 -3.88 -11.53 -13.77
CA GLY A 116 -4.39 -12.15 -12.55
C GLY A 116 -3.32 -12.28 -11.46
N PHE A 117 -3.55 -11.65 -10.31
CA PHE A 117 -2.66 -11.68 -9.15
C PHE A 117 -3.40 -12.14 -7.91
N SER A 118 -3.00 -13.29 -7.36
CA SER A 118 -3.68 -13.96 -6.23
C SER A 118 -2.89 -13.92 -4.91
N ARG A 119 -1.65 -13.41 -4.92
CA ARG A 119 -0.80 -13.40 -3.72
C ARG A 119 -1.08 -12.18 -2.85
N THR A 120 -0.93 -12.32 -1.55
CA THR A 120 -1.01 -11.19 -0.62
C THR A 120 0.09 -10.16 -0.96
N ILE A 121 -0.28 -8.90 -1.13
CA ILE A 121 0.66 -7.78 -1.30
C ILE A 121 0.64 -6.95 -0.01
N ARG A 122 1.81 -6.69 0.56
CA ARG A 122 1.97 -5.75 1.67
C ARG A 122 3.10 -4.79 1.32
N THR A 123 2.73 -3.60 0.87
CA THR A 123 3.67 -2.54 0.48
C THR A 123 3.25 -1.22 1.10
N ARG A 124 4.18 -0.29 1.28
CA ARG A 124 3.89 1.13 1.55
C ARG A 124 4.08 1.98 0.29
N GLY A 125 4.29 1.34 -0.87
CA GLY A 125 4.27 1.97 -2.18
C GLY A 125 2.86 2.08 -2.76
N ASP A 126 2.80 2.45 -4.03
CA ASP A 126 1.58 2.67 -4.79
C ASP A 126 1.19 1.39 -5.57
N VAL A 127 -0.08 1.00 -5.51
CA VAL A 127 -0.60 -0.18 -6.24
C VAL A 127 -1.50 0.28 -7.38
N HIS A 128 -1.11 -0.04 -8.62
CA HIS A 128 -1.91 0.23 -9.81
C HIS A 128 -2.48 -1.09 -10.36
N LEU A 129 -3.78 -1.30 -10.15
CA LEU A 129 -4.53 -2.36 -10.82
C LEU A 129 -5.03 -1.84 -12.16
N THR A 130 -4.45 -2.32 -13.25
CA THR A 130 -4.87 -1.92 -14.61
C THR A 130 -6.21 -2.55 -14.99
N ALA A 131 -6.90 -2.00 -16.00
CA ALA A 131 -8.18 -2.51 -16.47
C ALA A 131 -8.20 -4.00 -16.89
N LYS A 132 -7.06 -4.53 -17.34
CA LYS A 132 -6.90 -5.97 -17.69
C LYS A 132 -6.50 -6.83 -16.48
N GLY A 133 -6.04 -6.20 -15.40
CA GLY A 133 -5.63 -6.86 -14.18
C GLY A 133 -6.83 -7.39 -13.38
N GLU A 134 -6.61 -8.53 -12.73
CA GLU A 134 -7.55 -9.09 -11.78
C GLU A 134 -6.83 -9.35 -10.46
N LEU A 135 -7.25 -8.69 -9.39
CA LEU A 135 -6.68 -8.86 -8.07
C LEU A 135 -7.51 -9.86 -7.27
N GLY A 136 -7.12 -11.12 -7.25
CA GLY A 136 -7.77 -12.21 -6.52
C GLY A 136 -7.18 -12.47 -5.13
N SER A 137 -6.60 -11.47 -4.51
CA SER A 137 -5.77 -11.63 -3.30
C SER A 137 -6.61 -11.47 -2.03
N ASN A 138 -6.36 -12.28 -1.00
CA ASN A 138 -7.17 -12.21 0.23
C ASN A 138 -6.96 -10.89 1.02
N SER A 139 -5.75 -10.35 1.01
CA SER A 139 -5.42 -9.09 1.68
C SER A 139 -4.38 -8.33 0.87
N VAL A 140 -4.68 -7.09 0.54
CA VAL A 140 -3.75 -6.15 -0.08
C VAL A 140 -3.64 -4.93 0.82
N VAL A 141 -2.42 -4.62 1.25
CA VAL A 141 -2.12 -3.43 2.05
C VAL A 141 -1.17 -2.56 1.23
N CYS A 142 -1.58 -1.31 1.00
CA CYS A 142 -0.81 -0.32 0.27
C CYS A 142 -0.94 1.06 0.90
N ARG A 143 -0.06 2.00 0.53
CA ARG A 143 -0.23 3.40 0.89
C ARG A 143 -1.31 4.03 0.03
N SER A 144 -1.12 3.97 -1.28
CA SER A 144 -2.07 4.50 -2.26
C SER A 144 -2.43 3.44 -3.30
N ALA A 145 -3.65 3.51 -3.84
CA ALA A 145 -4.12 2.58 -4.85
C ALA A 145 -4.82 3.30 -6.01
N LEU A 146 -4.54 2.86 -7.23
CA LEU A 146 -5.30 3.19 -8.43
C LEU A 146 -5.95 1.90 -8.95
N VAL A 147 -7.28 1.84 -8.92
CA VAL A 147 -8.05 0.64 -9.23
C VAL A 147 -8.84 0.85 -10.52
N GLU A 148 -8.38 0.24 -11.61
CA GLU A 148 -9.04 0.28 -12.93
C GLU A 148 -9.59 -1.09 -13.34
N GLY A 149 -9.15 -2.17 -12.69
CA GLY A 149 -9.51 -3.55 -13.00
C GLY A 149 -10.37 -4.24 -11.93
N LYS A 150 -10.54 -5.55 -12.07
CA LYS A 150 -11.39 -6.36 -11.18
C LYS A 150 -10.72 -6.60 -9.84
N LEU A 151 -11.31 -6.09 -8.77
CA LEU A 151 -10.86 -6.33 -7.39
C LEU A 151 -11.70 -7.44 -6.74
N ARG A 152 -11.10 -8.62 -6.54
CA ARG A 152 -11.67 -9.76 -5.81
C ARG A 152 -10.87 -10.02 -4.52
N GLY A 153 -11.07 -9.19 -3.51
CA GLY A 153 -10.29 -9.28 -2.28
C GLY A 153 -10.49 -8.14 -1.31
N ASN A 154 -9.87 -8.24 -0.13
CA ASN A 154 -9.84 -7.13 0.82
C ASN A 154 -8.70 -6.18 0.47
N LEU A 155 -9.01 -4.89 0.35
CA LEU A 155 -8.05 -3.84 0.05
C LEU A 155 -8.01 -2.85 1.22
N TYR A 156 -6.81 -2.61 1.73
CA TYR A 156 -6.49 -1.67 2.80
C TYR A 156 -5.52 -0.63 2.25
N CYS A 157 -5.96 0.63 2.20
CA CYS A 157 -5.16 1.76 1.78
C CYS A 157 -4.97 2.74 2.93
N ASP A 158 -3.73 3.05 3.28
CA ASP A 158 -3.49 3.97 4.40
C ASP A 158 -3.71 5.43 4.07
N ASP A 159 -3.71 5.79 2.78
CA ASP A 159 -3.80 7.17 2.33
C ASP A 159 -4.94 7.34 1.32
N THR A 160 -4.64 7.40 0.02
CA THR A 160 -5.63 7.66 -1.03
C THR A 160 -5.88 6.45 -1.92
N ALA A 161 -7.15 6.10 -2.13
CA ALA A 161 -7.59 5.08 -3.08
C ALA A 161 -8.47 5.71 -4.16
N THR A 162 -7.96 5.72 -5.39
CA THR A 162 -8.68 6.21 -6.58
C THR A 162 -9.30 5.02 -7.32
N ILE A 163 -10.61 5.04 -7.47
CA ILE A 163 -11.38 3.98 -8.13
C ILE A 163 -11.86 4.50 -9.48
N ASN A 164 -11.36 3.89 -10.54
CA ASN A 164 -11.73 4.13 -11.93
C ASN A 164 -12.12 2.79 -12.59
N PHE A 165 -12.98 2.04 -11.90
CA PHE A 165 -13.45 0.73 -12.30
C PHE A 165 -14.97 0.72 -12.44
N SER A 166 -15.49 -0.07 -13.38
CA SER A 166 -16.91 -0.33 -13.54
C SER A 166 -17.21 -1.81 -13.27
N GLY A 167 -17.98 -2.08 -12.22
CA GLY A 167 -18.42 -3.41 -11.83
C GLY A 167 -18.55 -3.62 -10.32
N ARG A 168 -18.64 -4.88 -9.94
CA ARG A 168 -18.87 -5.30 -8.56
C ARG A 168 -17.56 -5.53 -7.82
N ILE A 169 -17.48 -5.01 -6.60
CA ILE A 169 -16.41 -5.26 -5.63
C ILE A 169 -16.98 -6.15 -4.51
N PRO A 170 -16.70 -7.47 -4.53
CA PRO A 170 -17.19 -8.39 -3.51
C PRO A 170 -16.45 -8.29 -2.16
N GLY A 171 -15.27 -7.67 -2.16
CA GLY A 171 -14.40 -7.59 -0.98
C GLY A 171 -14.62 -6.36 -0.11
N ARG A 172 -13.96 -6.32 1.06
CA ARG A 172 -13.98 -5.15 1.94
C ARG A 172 -12.95 -4.12 1.48
N LEU A 173 -13.37 -2.87 1.40
CA LEU A 173 -12.49 -1.73 1.12
C LEU A 173 -12.35 -0.87 2.38
N THR A 174 -11.12 -0.66 2.83
CA THR A 174 -10.78 0.27 3.90
C THR A 174 -9.76 1.28 3.39
N ALA A 175 -10.05 2.57 3.47
CA ALA A 175 -9.13 3.61 3.04
C ALA A 175 -9.28 4.90 3.86
N LYS A 176 -8.28 5.78 3.92
CA LYS A 176 -8.50 7.11 4.54
C LYS A 176 -9.28 8.01 3.59
N HIS A 177 -8.76 8.20 2.39
CA HIS A 177 -9.36 9.05 1.36
C HIS A 177 -9.73 8.18 0.15
N VAL A 178 -11.00 8.21 -0.27
CA VAL A 178 -11.46 7.51 -1.47
C VAL A 178 -11.96 8.50 -2.50
N ILE A 179 -11.52 8.34 -3.75
CA ILE A 179 -11.97 9.16 -4.88
C ILE A 179 -12.56 8.22 -5.92
N VAL A 180 -13.87 8.33 -6.14
CA VAL A 180 -14.57 7.60 -7.20
C VAL A 180 -14.64 8.49 -8.43
N GLU A 181 -13.97 8.07 -9.50
CA GLU A 181 -13.88 8.84 -10.74
C GLU A 181 -15.20 8.90 -11.51
N ARG A 182 -15.33 9.88 -12.42
CA ARG A 182 -16.59 10.13 -13.16
C ARG A 182 -17.05 8.98 -14.04
N ARG A 183 -16.12 8.15 -14.50
CA ARG A 183 -16.38 6.98 -15.36
C ARG A 183 -16.56 5.68 -14.56
N ALA A 184 -16.39 5.74 -13.25
CA ALA A 184 -16.53 4.59 -12.37
C ALA A 184 -18.01 4.32 -12.08
N ASP A 185 -18.35 3.03 -12.04
CA ASP A 185 -19.67 2.52 -11.67
C ASP A 185 -19.46 1.33 -10.74
N VAL A 186 -19.47 1.59 -9.42
CA VAL A 186 -18.93 0.67 -8.42
C VAL A 186 -20.04 0.14 -7.53
N ASP A 187 -20.26 -1.17 -7.58
CA ASP A 187 -21.20 -1.86 -6.70
C ASP A 187 -20.44 -2.55 -5.56
N CYS A 188 -20.55 -2.03 -4.34
CA CYS A 188 -19.92 -2.60 -3.15
C CYS A 188 -20.89 -3.54 -2.43
N PHE A 189 -20.61 -4.84 -2.46
CA PHE A 189 -21.43 -5.84 -1.76
C PHE A 189 -21.19 -5.85 -0.24
N ARG A 190 -20.01 -5.40 0.20
CA ARG A 190 -19.62 -5.35 1.60
C ARG A 190 -19.46 -3.89 2.05
N ARG A 191 -19.50 -3.70 3.36
CA ARG A 191 -19.30 -2.39 4.01
C ARG A 191 -17.95 -1.79 3.64
N MET A 192 -17.97 -0.58 3.11
CA MET A 192 -16.80 0.24 2.85
C MET A 192 -16.52 1.13 4.06
N ARG A 193 -15.30 1.10 4.60
CA ARG A 193 -14.87 1.94 5.73
C ARG A 193 -13.90 3.00 5.25
N VAL A 194 -14.29 4.26 5.34
CA VAL A 194 -13.50 5.37 4.84
C VAL A 194 -13.41 6.52 5.84
N SER A 195 -12.36 7.34 5.79
CA SER A 195 -12.35 8.58 6.59
C SER A 195 -13.07 9.70 5.85
N SER A 196 -12.70 9.94 4.60
CA SER A 196 -13.41 10.84 3.69
C SER A 196 -13.57 10.22 2.31
N ILE A 197 -14.65 10.55 1.62
CA ILE A 197 -14.92 10.04 0.28
C ILE A 197 -15.43 11.15 -0.65
N GLU A 198 -14.88 11.19 -1.87
CA GLU A 198 -15.33 12.03 -2.98
C GLU A 198 -15.95 11.16 -4.07
N ILE A 199 -17.18 11.47 -4.44
CA ILE A 199 -17.98 10.68 -5.36
C ILE A 199 -18.26 11.51 -6.60
N ARG A 200 -17.57 11.21 -7.71
CA ARG A 200 -17.76 11.89 -9.00
C ARG A 200 -18.53 11.05 -10.01
N GLY A 201 -18.55 9.73 -9.84
CA GLY A 201 -19.24 8.75 -10.69
C GLY A 201 -20.45 8.12 -10.00
N LYS A 202 -20.76 6.88 -10.36
CA LYS A 202 -21.83 6.10 -9.75
C LYS A 202 -21.25 5.13 -8.73
N MET A 203 -21.91 5.00 -7.60
CA MET A 203 -21.57 3.97 -6.64
C MET A 203 -22.79 3.49 -5.88
N SER A 204 -22.83 2.20 -5.59
CA SER A 204 -23.83 1.57 -4.76
C SER A 204 -23.21 0.80 -3.59
N GLY A 205 -23.89 0.77 -2.45
CA GLY A 205 -23.52 -0.06 -1.29
C GLY A 205 -23.59 0.65 0.07
N GLU A 206 -23.10 -0.03 1.09
CA GLU A 206 -23.05 0.48 2.47
C GLU A 206 -21.70 1.18 2.74
N ILE A 207 -21.75 2.48 3.07
CA ILE A 207 -20.56 3.31 3.32
C ILE A 207 -20.56 3.79 4.77
N ILE A 208 -19.44 3.59 5.45
CA ILE A 208 -19.18 4.11 6.80
C ILE A 208 -18.02 5.10 6.67
N ALA A 209 -18.33 6.39 6.65
CA ALA A 209 -17.38 7.49 6.60
C ALA A 209 -17.14 8.06 8.02
N GLN A 210 -15.89 8.22 8.42
CA GLN A 210 -15.57 8.77 9.75
C GLN A 210 -15.67 10.30 9.82
N THR A 211 -15.52 10.99 8.69
CA THR A 211 -15.45 12.45 8.62
C THR A 211 -16.49 13.02 7.66
N ILE A 212 -16.26 12.95 6.35
CA ILE A 212 -17.08 13.65 5.36
C ILE A 212 -17.30 12.81 4.09
N VAL A 213 -18.52 12.87 3.56
CA VAL A 213 -18.91 12.32 2.26
C VAL A 213 -19.23 13.48 1.33
N THR A 214 -18.51 13.60 0.21
CA THR A 214 -18.73 14.66 -0.79
C THR A 214 -19.23 14.05 -2.09
N ILE A 215 -20.45 14.39 -2.49
CA ILE A 215 -21.05 13.98 -3.77
C ILE A 215 -20.97 15.16 -4.74
N HIS A 216 -20.28 14.97 -5.87
CA HIS A 216 -20.15 16.00 -6.89
C HIS A 216 -21.37 16.10 -7.82
N LYS A 217 -21.42 17.13 -8.67
CA LYS A 217 -22.54 17.42 -9.60
C LYS A 217 -23.02 16.27 -10.50
N LYS A 218 -22.18 15.28 -10.78
CA LYS A 218 -22.51 14.08 -11.60
C LYS A 218 -22.42 12.78 -10.79
N GLY A 219 -22.21 12.90 -9.48
CA GLY A 219 -22.13 11.79 -8.56
C GLY A 219 -23.51 11.23 -8.27
N SER A 220 -23.62 9.90 -8.29
CA SER A 220 -24.81 9.17 -7.85
C SER A 220 -24.40 8.17 -6.79
N LEU A 221 -25.02 8.25 -5.62
CA LEU A 221 -24.79 7.35 -4.51
C LEU A 221 -26.10 6.64 -4.14
N GLU A 222 -26.11 5.31 -4.24
CA GLU A 222 -27.25 4.48 -3.88
C GLU A 222 -26.90 3.55 -2.72
N GLY A 223 -27.60 3.66 -1.60
CA GLY A 223 -27.41 2.77 -0.45
C GLY A 223 -27.27 3.51 0.88
N ASN A 224 -26.91 2.75 1.90
CA ASN A 224 -26.89 3.21 3.28
C ASN A 224 -25.56 3.91 3.59
N VAL A 225 -25.64 5.15 4.06
CA VAL A 225 -24.47 5.97 4.36
C VAL A 225 -24.50 6.39 5.82
N THR A 226 -23.42 6.11 6.52
CA THR A 226 -23.19 6.61 7.89
C THR A 226 -21.98 7.54 7.84
N ALA A 227 -22.15 8.80 8.19
CA ALA A 227 -21.08 9.80 8.14
C ALA A 227 -21.21 10.83 9.26
N LYS A 228 -20.14 11.56 9.61
CA LYS A 228 -20.27 12.74 10.48
C LYS A 228 -20.78 13.96 9.74
N ALA A 229 -20.44 14.10 8.46
CA ALA A 229 -20.89 15.16 7.59
C ALA A 229 -21.10 14.64 6.16
N ILE A 230 -22.05 15.23 5.44
CA ILE A 230 -22.27 14.98 4.01
C ILE A 230 -22.44 16.31 3.28
N THR A 231 -21.81 16.43 2.11
CA THR A 231 -21.91 17.59 1.22
C THR A 231 -22.32 17.11 -0.16
N VAL A 232 -23.48 17.56 -0.64
CA VAL A 232 -23.99 17.21 -1.96
C VAL A 232 -23.99 18.46 -2.84
N GLU A 233 -23.21 18.42 -3.93
CA GLU A 233 -23.19 19.49 -4.92
C GLU A 233 -24.46 19.46 -5.79
N LYS A 234 -24.78 20.61 -6.41
CA LYS A 234 -25.93 20.75 -7.32
C LYS A 234 -25.86 19.71 -8.46
N GLY A 235 -26.84 18.81 -8.52
CA GLY A 235 -26.92 17.72 -9.49
C GLY A 235 -26.44 16.37 -8.97
N GLY A 236 -25.87 16.32 -7.76
CA GLY A 236 -25.59 15.06 -7.07
C GLY A 236 -26.89 14.37 -6.66
N ILE A 237 -26.97 13.06 -6.89
CA ILE A 237 -28.13 12.23 -6.52
C ILE A 237 -27.70 11.32 -5.37
N PHE A 238 -28.50 11.32 -4.30
CA PHE A 238 -28.34 10.41 -3.18
C PHE A 238 -29.67 9.69 -2.93
N SER A 239 -29.64 8.36 -2.94
CA SER A 239 -30.80 7.50 -2.73
C SER A 239 -30.48 6.43 -1.70
N GLY A 240 -31.05 6.52 -0.50
CA GLY A 240 -30.87 5.51 0.54
C GLY A 240 -31.00 6.08 1.94
N GLN A 241 -30.68 5.27 2.95
CA GLN A 241 -30.72 5.71 4.33
C GLN A 241 -29.43 6.45 4.68
N LEU A 242 -29.57 7.67 5.20
CA LEU A 242 -28.45 8.49 5.68
C LEU A 242 -28.53 8.63 7.19
N VAL A 243 -27.44 8.27 7.87
CA VAL A 243 -27.26 8.48 9.30
C VAL A 243 -26.11 9.45 9.49
N ILE A 244 -26.42 10.67 9.93
CA ILE A 244 -25.43 11.70 10.25
C ILE A 244 -25.20 11.69 11.76
N GLY A 245 -23.98 11.38 12.20
CA GLY A 245 -23.64 11.34 13.63
C GLY A 245 -22.49 10.40 13.96
N GLN A 246 -22.00 10.44 15.20
CA GLN A 246 -20.98 9.51 15.67
C GLN A 246 -21.58 8.10 15.78
N ALA A 247 -21.19 7.19 14.89
CA ALA A 247 -21.40 5.76 15.06
C ALA A 247 -20.43 5.20 16.12
N ALA A 248 -20.57 5.67 17.36
CA ALA A 248 -20.08 5.06 18.60
C ALA A 248 -20.53 5.89 19.82
N PHE A 249 -21.84 6.02 20.03
CA PHE A 249 -22.38 5.74 21.35
C PHE A 249 -23.59 4.86 21.14
N THR A 250 -23.42 3.57 21.34
CA THR A 250 -24.48 2.71 21.83
C THR A 250 -25.19 3.44 22.96
N GLN A 251 -26.46 3.80 22.78
CA GLN A 251 -27.37 4.14 23.87
C GLN A 251 -27.54 2.88 24.75
N GLY A 252 -26.56 2.63 25.59
CA GLY A 252 -26.58 1.63 26.67
C GLY A 252 -25.85 2.13 27.93
N GLU A 253 -25.27 3.32 27.90
CA GLU A 253 -24.49 3.91 28.99
C GLU A 253 -25.02 5.31 29.33
N LEU A 254 -26.36 5.43 29.41
CA LEU A 254 -27.06 6.54 30.07
C LEU A 254 -27.85 6.01 31.27
N LEU A 255 -27.26 5.09 32.03
CA LEU A 255 -27.51 5.05 33.46
C LEU A 255 -26.28 5.69 34.11
N PRO A 256 -26.40 6.89 34.70
CA PRO A 256 -25.38 7.34 35.63
C PRO A 256 -25.42 6.36 36.80
N GLU A 257 -24.46 5.44 36.86
CA GLU A 257 -24.07 4.84 38.13
C GLU A 257 -23.63 6.02 39.01
N ARG A 258 -24.58 6.47 39.84
CA ARG A 258 -24.34 7.40 40.93
C ARG A 258 -23.17 6.83 41.72
N LYS A 259 -22.02 7.45 41.53
CA LYS A 259 -20.89 7.46 42.45
C LYS A 259 -21.43 7.91 43.81
N LEU A 260 -21.88 6.94 44.61
CA LEU A 260 -22.20 7.10 46.02
C LEU A 260 -20.87 7.35 46.74
N ALA A 261 -20.51 8.63 46.79
CA ALA A 261 -19.50 9.15 47.69
C ALA A 261 -20.01 10.48 48.25
N ALA A 262 -20.83 10.38 49.29
CA ALA A 262 -20.97 11.42 50.29
C ALA A 262 -20.94 10.73 51.66
N ALA A 263 -19.89 11.04 52.41
CA ALA A 263 -19.66 10.58 53.75
C ALA A 263 -20.57 11.31 54.75
N ASN A 264 -20.97 10.57 55.78
CA ASN A 264 -21.23 10.92 57.18
C ASN A 264 -22.25 12.02 57.52
N THR A 265 -23.25 11.64 58.32
CA THR A 265 -23.52 12.23 59.66
C THR A 265 -24.33 11.21 60.51
N ALA A 266 -23.76 10.82 61.66
CA ALA A 266 -24.32 10.52 63.00
C ALA A 266 -25.85 10.24 63.13
N GLU A 267 -26.40 9.28 63.91
CA GLU A 267 -26.10 8.76 65.26
C GLU A 267 -27.00 7.50 65.55
N PRO A 268 -26.94 6.84 66.74
CA PRO A 268 -27.07 5.39 66.93
C PRO A 268 -28.45 4.85 67.35
N GLY A 269 -28.64 3.52 67.25
CA GLY A 269 -29.81 2.82 67.77
C GLY A 269 -29.58 1.31 67.89
N ILE A 270 -29.81 0.78 69.08
CA ILE A 270 -29.39 -0.51 69.64
C ILE A 270 -30.29 -1.68 69.22
N SER A 271 -29.78 -2.90 69.45
CA SER A 271 -30.44 -4.22 69.56
C SER A 271 -30.61 -5.00 68.25
N GLY A 272 -30.32 -6.29 68.15
CA GLY A 272 -29.98 -7.30 69.14
C GLY A 272 -30.23 -8.69 68.51
N ALA A 273 -29.67 -9.71 69.14
CA ALA A 273 -29.92 -11.15 68.94
C ALA A 273 -29.13 -11.90 67.85
N ALA A 274 -28.37 -12.86 68.39
CA ALA A 274 -27.51 -13.87 67.79
C ALA A 274 -28.34 -15.06 67.19
N PRO A 275 -27.78 -16.28 66.99
CA PRO A 275 -27.25 -16.74 65.70
C PRO A 275 -27.86 -18.11 65.23
N GLN A 276 -27.26 -18.67 64.15
CA GLN A 276 -27.02 -20.12 63.92
C GLN A 276 -28.07 -20.94 63.10
N PRO A 277 -27.77 -22.19 62.65
CA PRO A 277 -27.09 -22.52 61.37
C PRO A 277 -27.85 -23.55 60.47
N LEU A 278 -27.20 -23.94 59.36
CA LEU A 278 -27.44 -25.01 58.36
C LEU A 278 -28.31 -26.23 58.77
N PRO A 279 -28.93 -26.98 57.81
CA PRO A 279 -28.18 -28.09 57.21
C PRO A 279 -28.42 -28.32 55.71
N ALA A 280 -27.45 -29.03 55.13
CA ALA A 280 -27.46 -29.61 53.80
C ALA A 280 -28.44 -30.79 53.69
N THR A 281 -28.88 -31.07 52.47
CA THR A 281 -29.08 -32.44 51.97
C THR A 281 -28.81 -32.47 50.48
#